data_AF-A0A662BX23-F1
#
_entry.id   AF-A0A662BX23-F1
#
_cell.length_a   1.000
_cell.length_b   1.000
_cell.length_c   1.000
_cell.angle_alpha   90.00
_cell.angle_beta   90.00
_cell.angle_gamma   90.00
#
_symmetry.space_group_name_H-M   'P 1'
#
loop_
_entity.id
_entity.type
_entity.pdbx_description
1 polymer ?
#
loop_
_entity_poly.entity_id
_entity_poly.type
_entity_poly.pdbx_seq_one_letter_code
_entity_poly.pdbx_strand_id
1 'polypeptide(L)'
;MNKYRKKPTEVEAIQLKKDNIKEVYTEVYSEPLLNCQMAEDRWLAYEDIVRSKGMDLKTPESGEGTQIASLGDFIVFGESEKLGRHCWPVKPDYFNKNYDLIDEAG
;
A
#
# COMPACT_ATOMS: atom_id res chain seq x y z
N MET A 1 19.07 -18.39 -24.74
CA MET A 1 18.13 -17.66 -23.84
C MET A 1 17.35 -18.69 -23.05
N ASN A 2 17.43 -18.62 -21.72
CA ASN A 2 16.71 -19.55 -20.86
C ASN A 2 15.42 -18.88 -20.41
N LYS A 3 14.31 -19.61 -20.51
CA LYS A 3 13.00 -19.16 -20.03
C LYS A 3 12.80 -19.73 -18.64
N TYR A 4 12.49 -18.87 -17.68
CA TYR A 4 12.21 -19.24 -16.30
C TYR A 4 10.81 -18.78 -15.94
N ARG A 5 10.08 -19.58 -15.14
CA ARG A 5 8.81 -19.18 -14.53
C ARG A 5 9.07 -18.65 -13.12
N LYS A 6 8.48 -17.51 -12.77
CA LYS A 6 8.46 -17.04 -11.38
C LYS A 6 7.66 -18.06 -10.55
N LYS A 7 8.11 -18.34 -9.31
CA LYS A 7 7.31 -19.15 -8.38
C LYS A 7 5.98 -18.42 -8.12
N PRO A 8 4.85 -19.13 -7.93
CA PRO A 8 3.63 -18.48 -7.44
C PRO A 8 3.97 -17.87 -6.07
N THR A 9 3.79 -16.56 -5.94
CA THR A 9 4.01 -15.84 -4.68
C THR A 9 2.68 -15.21 -4.35
N GLU A 10 2.08 -15.69 -3.27
CA GLU A 10 0.91 -15.07 -2.66
C GLU A 10 1.35 -13.75 -2.05
N VAL A 11 0.56 -12.71 -2.28
CA VAL A 11 0.80 -11.38 -1.74
C VAL A 11 -0.49 -10.86 -1.15
N GLU A 12 -0.35 -10.06 -0.09
CA GLU A 12 -1.47 -9.32 0.46
C GLU A 12 -1.57 -7.98 -0.26
N ALA A 13 -2.79 -7.49 -0.49
CA ALA A 13 -3.00 -6.19 -1.11
C ALA A 13 -4.24 -5.51 -0.56
N ILE A 14 -4.15 -4.19 -0.37
CA ILE A 14 -5.26 -3.33 0.03
C ILE A 14 -5.42 -2.21 -1.00
N GLN A 15 -6.66 -1.96 -1.45
CA GLN A 15 -6.92 -0.85 -2.35
C GLN A 15 -7.04 0.46 -1.57
N LEU A 16 -6.31 1.51 -1.98
CA LEU A 16 -6.44 2.84 -1.42
C LEU A 16 -7.70 3.52 -1.95
N LYS A 17 -8.70 3.68 -1.08
CA LYS A 17 -9.98 4.35 -1.36
C LYS A 17 -10.13 5.59 -0.47
N LYS A 18 -11.17 6.39 -0.73
CA LYS A 18 -11.40 7.66 -0.03
C LYS A 18 -11.85 7.47 1.43
N ASP A 19 -12.43 6.31 1.71
CA ASP A 19 -13.10 5.92 2.95
C ASP A 19 -12.26 4.96 3.81
N ASN A 20 -11.15 4.42 3.31
CA ASN A 20 -10.26 3.53 4.06
C ASN A 20 -8.81 4.06 4.19
N ILE A 21 -8.59 5.37 4.07
CA ILE A 21 -7.24 5.98 4.15
C ILE A 21 -6.55 5.62 5.47
N LYS A 22 -7.27 5.66 6.61
CA LYS A 22 -6.73 5.28 7.92
C LYS A 22 -6.33 3.82 7.98
N GLU A 23 -7.14 2.93 7.41
CA GLU A 23 -6.86 1.48 7.35
C GLU A 23 -5.56 1.23 6.58
N VAL A 24 -5.46 1.77 5.37
CA VAL A 24 -4.26 1.64 4.52
C VAL A 24 -3.03 2.22 5.22
N TYR A 25 -3.14 3.40 5.83
CA TYR A 25 -2.04 4.01 6.55
C TYR A 25 -1.57 3.14 7.73
N THR A 26 -2.52 2.56 8.47
CA THR A 26 -2.23 1.70 9.62
C THR A 26 -1.48 0.44 9.20
N GLU A 27 -1.87 -0.17 8.08
CA GLU A 27 -1.18 -1.33 7.52
C GLU A 27 0.25 -1.03 7.04
N VAL A 28 0.46 0.16 6.46
CA VAL A 28 1.78 0.57 5.95
C VAL A 28 2.73 1.00 7.06
N TYR A 29 2.21 1.75 8.04
CA TYR A 29 3.03 2.44 9.04
C TYR A 29 2.75 1.93 10.45
N SER A 30 1.58 2.29 10.98
CA SER A 30 1.04 1.94 12.30
C SER A 30 -0.16 2.83 12.58
N GLU A 31 -0.96 2.49 13.59
CA GLU A 31 -2.14 3.28 13.93
C GLU A 31 -1.73 4.71 14.35
N PRO A 32 -2.30 5.77 13.74
CA PRO A 32 -2.00 7.13 14.13
C PRO A 32 -2.50 7.42 15.56
N LEU A 33 -1.67 8.09 16.36
CA LEU A 33 -2.03 8.51 17.71
C LEU A 33 -2.94 9.75 17.66
N LEU A 34 -4.24 9.55 17.81
CA LEU A 34 -5.27 10.60 17.82
C LEU A 34 -5.71 10.92 19.26
N ASN A 35 -4.76 11.30 20.10
CA ASN A 35 -4.98 11.44 21.55
C ASN A 35 -5.44 12.84 21.99
N CYS A 36 -5.50 13.80 21.07
CA CYS A 36 -5.95 15.17 21.33
C CYS A 36 -6.48 15.81 20.04
N GLN A 37 -7.24 16.90 20.19
CA GLN A 37 -7.83 17.63 19.07
C GLN A 37 -6.79 18.05 18.02
N MET A 38 -5.59 18.49 18.44
CA MET A 38 -4.53 18.85 17.50
C MET A 38 -4.04 17.66 16.66
N ALA A 39 -4.05 16.45 17.20
CA ALA A 39 -3.70 15.24 16.47
C ALA A 39 -4.80 14.84 15.49
N GLU A 40 -6.06 14.96 15.91
CA GLU A 40 -7.24 14.74 15.04
C GLU A 40 -7.27 15.72 13.86
N ASP A 41 -7.06 17.02 14.12
CA ASP A 41 -7.02 18.05 13.08
C ASP A 41 -5.90 17.79 12.05
N ARG A 42 -4.72 17.34 12.51
CA ARG A 42 -3.62 16.93 11.63
C ARG A 42 -3.97 15.72 10.79
N TRP A 43 -4.68 14.75 11.37
CA TRP A 43 -5.14 13.58 10.65
C TRP A 43 -6.12 13.95 9.55
N LEU A 44 -7.11 14.79 9.85
CA LEU A 44 -8.07 15.29 8.86
C LEU A 44 -7.37 16.03 7.71
N ALA A 45 -6.38 16.87 8.03
CA ALA A 45 -5.57 17.53 7.01
C ALA A 45 -4.76 16.54 6.16
N TYR A 46 -4.21 15.49 6.78
CA TYR A 46 -3.50 14.44 6.07
C TYR A 46 -4.42 13.67 5.10
N GLU A 47 -5.63 13.31 5.53
CA GLU A 47 -6.61 12.65 4.66
C GLU A 47 -6.97 13.50 3.44
N ASP A 48 -7.09 14.82 3.59
CA ASP A 48 -7.32 15.74 2.48
C ASP A 48 -6.14 15.79 1.50
N ILE A 49 -4.92 15.77 2.02
CA ILE A 49 -3.69 15.65 1.21
C ILE A 49 -3.69 14.32 0.44
N VAL A 50 -3.99 13.19 1.09
CA VAL A 50 -4.03 11.88 0.43
C VAL A 50 -5.11 11.86 -0.66
N ARG A 51 -6.28 12.47 -0.41
CA ARG A 51 -7.37 12.56 -1.40
C ARG A 51 -7.01 13.39 -2.62
N SER A 52 -6.18 14.43 -2.45
CA SER A 52 -5.81 15.36 -3.52
C SER A 52 -4.52 15.00 -4.25
N LYS A 53 -3.52 14.48 -3.55
CA LYS A 53 -2.16 14.23 -4.05
C LYS A 53 -1.73 12.77 -4.01
N GLY A 54 -2.46 11.92 -3.30
CA GLY A 54 -2.08 10.53 -3.05
C GLY A 54 -1.31 10.35 -1.75
N MET A 55 -1.19 9.09 -1.32
CA MET A 55 -0.44 8.67 -0.14
C MET A 55 1.03 8.49 -0.48
N ASP A 56 1.89 9.11 0.31
CA ASP A 56 3.33 8.89 0.27
C ASP A 56 3.69 7.53 0.90
N LEU A 57 4.46 6.74 0.17
CA LEU A 57 4.97 5.44 0.58
C LEU A 57 6.49 5.49 0.58
N LYS A 58 7.05 5.46 1.79
CA LYS A 58 8.50 5.31 1.99
C LYS A 58 8.82 3.83 2.08
N THR A 59 9.15 3.23 0.94
CA THR A 59 9.41 1.80 0.86
C THR A 59 10.92 1.57 0.84
N PRO A 60 11.44 0.53 1.53
CA PRO A 60 12.87 0.21 1.53
C PRO A 60 13.42 -0.01 0.11
N GLU A 61 12.58 -0.51 -0.78
CA GLU A 61 12.83 -0.73 -2.22
C GLU A 61 13.17 0.58 -2.97
N SER A 62 12.63 1.71 -2.51
CA SER A 62 12.79 3.00 -3.20
C SER A 62 14.10 3.71 -2.83
N GLY A 63 14.88 3.16 -1.90
CA GLY A 63 16.05 3.83 -1.35
C GLY A 63 15.66 5.16 -0.69
N GLU A 64 16.09 6.29 -1.28
CA GLU A 64 15.70 7.64 -0.84
C GLU A 64 14.42 8.18 -1.53
N GLY A 65 13.85 7.43 -2.47
CA GLY A 65 12.65 7.81 -3.21
C GLY A 65 11.36 7.63 -2.42
N THR A 66 10.40 8.54 -2.62
CA THR A 66 9.02 8.39 -2.12
C THR A 66 8.12 7.96 -3.27
N GLN A 67 7.45 6.81 -3.14
CA GLN A 67 6.41 6.41 -4.09
C GLN A 67 5.09 7.06 -3.71
N ILE A 68 4.27 7.44 -4.69
CA ILE A 68 2.98 8.08 -4.44
C ILE A 68 1.88 7.14 -4.93
N ALA A 69 1.05 6.67 -4.01
CA ALA A 69 -0.16 5.90 -4.29
C ALA A 69 -1.35 6.83 -4.48
N SER A 70 -1.98 6.77 -5.65
CA SER A 70 -3.21 7.52 -5.91
C SER A 70 -4.43 6.74 -5.42
N LEU A 71 -5.55 7.44 -5.22
CA LEU A 71 -6.83 6.78 -4.97
C LEU A 71 -7.15 5.80 -6.12
N GLY A 72 -7.50 4.57 -5.76
CA GLY A 72 -7.75 3.46 -6.68
C GLY A 72 -6.56 2.52 -6.86
N ASP A 73 -5.35 2.94 -6.50
CA ASP A 73 -4.16 2.09 -6.53
C ASP A 73 -4.24 1.02 -5.43
N PHE A 74 -3.65 -0.14 -5.71
CA PHE A 74 -3.47 -1.22 -4.75
C PHE A 74 -2.12 -1.08 -4.08
N ILE A 75 -2.08 -1.13 -2.76
CA ILE A 75 -0.84 -1.24 -1.99
C ILE A 75 -0.61 -2.74 -1.79
N VAL A 76 0.42 -3.26 -2.44
CA VAL A 76 0.80 -4.67 -2.35
C VAL A 76 1.87 -4.81 -1.29
N PHE A 77 1.75 -5.82 -0.44
CA PHE A 77 2.71 -6.18 0.58
C PHE A 77 3.44 -7.46 0.16
N GLY A 78 4.76 -7.42 0.31
CA GLY A 78 5.62 -8.56 0.09
C GLY A 78 6.65 -8.69 1.20
N GLU A 79 7.29 -9.85 1.26
CA GLU A 79 8.40 -10.11 2.17
C GLU A 79 9.63 -10.49 1.36
N SER A 80 10.78 -9.92 1.70
CA SER A 80 12.06 -10.31 1.12
C SER A 80 13.10 -10.55 2.20
N GLU A 81 14.00 -11.50 1.99
CA GLU A 81 15.08 -11.81 2.95
C GLU A 81 16.00 -10.61 3.23
N LYS A 82 16.06 -9.64 2.30
CA LYS A 82 16.95 -8.46 2.40
C LYS A 82 16.29 -7.25 3.05
N LEU A 83 15.01 -7.01 2.78
CA LEU A 83 14.30 -5.79 3.20
C LEU A 83 13.19 -6.07 4.22
N GLY A 84 12.92 -7.34 4.55
CA GLY A 84 11.79 -7.74 5.38
C GLY A 84 10.45 -7.47 4.69
N ARG A 85 9.41 -7.19 5.49
CA ARG A 85 8.09 -6.76 5.01
C ARG A 85 8.22 -5.38 4.35
N HIS A 86 7.82 -5.30 3.09
CA HIS A 86 7.84 -4.07 2.30
C HIS A 86 6.53 -3.95 1.52
N CYS A 87 6.20 -2.75 1.09
CA CYS A 87 5.03 -2.49 0.27
C CYS A 87 5.38 -1.68 -0.97
N TRP A 88 4.49 -1.69 -1.97
CA TRP A 88 4.59 -0.83 -3.15
C TRP A 88 3.21 -0.59 -3.77
N PRO A 89 2.97 0.59 -4.37
CA PRO A 89 1.73 0.86 -5.09
C PRO A 89 1.72 0.18 -6.46
N VAL A 90 0.56 -0.34 -6.83
CA VAL A 90 0.28 -1.00 -8.11
C VAL A 90 -1.00 -0.41 -8.68
N LYS A 91 -0.94 0.00 -9.96
CA LYS A 91 -2.13 0.53 -10.66
C LYS A 91 -3.20 -0.55 -10.79
N PRO A 92 -4.50 -0.20 -10.63
CA PRO A 92 -5.59 -1.17 -10.66
C PRO A 92 -5.66 -1.96 -11.97
N ASP A 93 -5.40 -1.30 -13.11
CA ASP A 93 -5.33 -1.96 -14.43
C ASP A 93 -4.25 -3.03 -14.51
N TYR A 94 -3.10 -2.83 -13.86
CA TYR A 94 -2.04 -3.82 -13.80
C TYR A 94 -2.38 -4.91 -12.78
N PHE A 95 -2.91 -4.52 -11.61
CA PHE A 95 -3.24 -5.45 -10.54
C PHE A 95 -4.26 -6.50 -11.02
N ASN A 96 -5.39 -6.06 -11.57
CA ASN A 96 -6.47 -6.94 -12.05
C ASN A 96 -6.05 -7.85 -13.22
N LYS A 97 -4.97 -7.53 -13.94
CA LYS A 97 -4.45 -8.35 -15.05
C LYS A 97 -3.41 -9.38 -14.62
N ASN A 98 -2.75 -9.16 -13.48
CA ASN A 98 -1.57 -9.93 -13.06
C ASN A 98 -1.76 -10.64 -11.72
N TYR A 99 -2.79 -10.30 -10.96
CA TYR A 99 -3.10 -10.90 -9.67
C TYR A 99 -4.51 -11.48 -9.72
N ASP A 100 -4.60 -12.75 -9.39
CA ASP A 100 -5.87 -13.45 -9.20
C ASP A 100 -6.20 -13.46 -7.72
N LEU A 101 -7.48 -13.26 -7.39
CA LEU A 101 -7.96 -13.40 -6.03
C LEU A 101 -7.96 -14.88 -5.68
N ILE A 102 -7.13 -15.26 -4.71
CA ILE A 102 -7.13 -16.61 -4.15
C ILE A 102 -8.21 -16.59 -3.08
N ASP A 103 -9.40 -17.08 -3.43
CA ASP A 103 -10.45 -17.32 -2.45
C ASP A 103 -10.03 -18.56 -1.66
N GLU A 104 -9.62 -18.40 -0.39
CA GLU A 104 -9.52 -19.51 0.55
C GLU A 104 -10.93 -20.01 0.90
N ALA A 105 -11.62 -20.58 -0.08
CA ALA A 105 -12.77 -21.43 0.14
C ALA A 105 -12.27 -22.76 0.73
N GLY A 106 -12.09 -22.77 2.06
CA GLY A 106 -12.10 -23.98 2.87
C GLY A 106 -13.51 -24.42 3.20
#